data_AF-A0A7Z2ZVP5-F1
#
_entry.id   AF-A0A7Z2ZVP5-F1
#
_cell.length_a   1.000
_cell.length_b   1.000
_cell.length_c   1.000
_cell.angle_alpha   90.00
_cell.angle_beta   90.00
_cell.angle_gamma   90.00
#
_symmetry.space_group_name_H-M   'P 1'
#
loop_
_entity.id
_entity.type
_entity.pdbx_description
1 polymer ?
#
loop_
_entity_poly.entity_id
_entity_poly.type
_entity_poly.pdbx_seq_one_letter_code
_entity_poly.pdbx_strand_id
1 'polypeptide(L)'
;MEEKKRRTGGRSTGSGEQLPARDRARQSRQSRAAQGATRLDFFLDPQQSDQLTDLMDQWGMNTRKEVVQHALDIVHQTIAKNRKAA
;
A
#
# COMPACT_ATOMS: atom_id res chain seq x y z
N MET A 1 15.15 -49.94 25.60
CA MET A 1 16.36 -49.63 24.81
C MET A 1 15.88 -49.21 23.43
N GLU A 2 16.18 -48.07 22.82
CA GLU A 2 16.98 -46.89 23.13
C GLU A 2 16.53 -45.79 22.14
N GLU A 3 16.58 -44.55 22.58
CA GLU A 3 16.18 -43.32 21.88
C GLU A 3 17.11 -42.97 20.70
N LYS A 4 16.59 -42.36 19.61
CA LYS A 4 17.35 -41.35 18.84
C LYS A 4 16.46 -40.45 17.97
N LYS A 5 16.02 -39.36 18.59
CA LYS A 5 15.73 -38.05 17.98
C LYS A 5 16.70 -37.70 16.83
N ARG A 6 16.16 -37.36 15.65
CA ARG A 6 16.80 -36.52 14.62
C ARG A 6 15.73 -35.62 14.01
N ARG A 7 15.34 -34.52 14.67
CA ARG A 7 15.77 -33.13 14.39
C ARG A 7 15.70 -32.73 12.90
N THR A 8 14.63 -32.01 12.58
CA THR A 8 14.59 -30.72 11.86
C THR A 8 15.38 -30.64 10.54
N GLY A 9 14.69 -30.87 9.42
CA GLY A 9 15.15 -30.50 8.07
C GLY A 9 14.96 -29.00 7.83
N GLY A 10 16.08 -28.28 7.74
CA GLY A 10 16.15 -26.83 7.77
C GLY A 10 15.70 -26.15 6.47
N ARG A 11 14.66 -25.32 6.58
CA ARG A 11 14.70 -24.03 5.87
C ARG A 11 15.80 -23.22 6.53
N SER A 12 16.77 -22.76 5.75
CA SER A 12 17.72 -21.74 6.19
C SER A 12 16.90 -20.53 6.65
N THR A 13 16.73 -20.40 7.96
CA THR A 13 16.45 -19.12 8.61
C THR A 13 17.65 -18.24 8.31
N GLY A 14 17.63 -17.60 7.15
CA GLY A 14 18.55 -16.51 6.85
C GLY A 14 18.43 -15.53 8.00
N SER A 15 19.54 -15.30 8.68
CA SER A 15 19.71 -14.30 9.73
C SER A 15 19.30 -12.92 9.22
N GLY A 16 18.00 -12.66 9.27
CA GLY A 16 17.43 -11.35 9.45
C GLY A 16 16.59 -11.50 10.70
N GLU A 17 17.18 -11.21 11.86
CA GLU A 17 16.45 -11.13 13.11
C GLU A 17 15.19 -10.30 12.84
N GLN A 18 14.02 -10.93 12.96
CA GLN A 18 12.78 -10.31 12.56
C GLN A 18 12.59 -9.10 13.47
N LEU A 19 12.86 -7.91 12.94
CA LEU A 19 12.87 -6.69 13.73
C LEU A 19 11.60 -6.57 14.56
N PRO A 20 11.71 -6.07 15.81
CA PRO A 20 10.57 -5.72 16.62
C PRO A 20 9.58 -4.89 15.79
N ALA A 21 8.27 -5.06 16.02
CA ALA A 21 7.23 -4.46 15.18
C ALA A 21 7.41 -2.93 14.99
N ARG A 22 7.93 -2.24 16.01
CA ARG A 22 8.27 -0.81 15.97
C ARG A 22 9.37 -0.50 14.94
N ASP A 23 10.43 -1.29 14.92
CA ASP A 23 11.57 -1.10 14.02
C ASP A 23 11.23 -1.49 12.58
N ARG A 24 10.38 -2.51 12.40
CA ARG A 24 9.82 -2.85 11.09
C ARG A 24 8.96 -1.71 10.50
N ALA A 25 8.13 -1.08 11.32
CA ALA A 25 7.34 0.08 10.90
C ALA A 25 8.23 1.29 10.57
N ARG A 26 9.31 1.49 11.34
CA ARG A 26 10.31 2.55 11.08
C ARG A 26 11.04 2.31 9.76
N GLN A 27 11.53 1.09 9.51
CA GLN A 27 12.19 0.76 8.24
C GLN A 27 11.23 0.84 7.04
N SER A 28 9.98 0.40 7.18
CA SER A 28 8.96 0.56 6.15
C SER A 28 8.71 2.03 5.81
N ARG A 29 8.65 2.91 6.82
CA ARG A 29 8.54 4.36 6.63
C ARG A 29 9.79 4.96 5.98
N GLN A 30 10.99 4.55 6.40
CA GLN A 30 12.25 5.01 5.82
C GLN A 30 12.43 4.58 4.36
N SER A 31 12.09 3.33 4.04
CA SER A 31 12.14 2.81 2.67
C SER A 31 11.14 3.53 1.76
N ARG A 32 9.92 3.82 2.24
CA ARG A 32 8.92 4.58 1.47
C ARG A 32 9.36 6.03 1.22
N ALA A 33 10.00 6.67 2.21
CA ALA A 33 10.58 8.01 2.04
C ALA A 33 11.77 8.00 1.07
N ALA A 34 12.60 6.96 1.10
CA ALA A 34 13.74 6.81 0.18
C ALA A 34 13.32 6.61 -1.29
N GLN A 35 12.09 6.18 -1.55
CA GLN A 35 11.51 6.09 -2.90
C GLN A 35 10.81 7.37 -3.38
N GLY A 36 10.89 8.47 -2.62
CA GLY A 36 10.27 9.74 -2.99
C GLY A 36 8.72 9.72 -2.97
N ALA A 37 8.11 8.69 -2.38
CA ALA A 37 6.67 8.58 -2.32
C ALA A 37 6.09 9.50 -1.23
N THR A 38 5.63 10.69 -1.63
CA THR A 38 4.92 11.63 -0.75
C THR A 38 3.65 10.98 -0.23
N ARG A 39 3.52 10.89 1.10
CA ARG A 39 2.27 10.47 1.75
C ARG A 39 1.43 11.70 2.02
N LEU A 40 0.18 11.66 1.55
CA LEU A 40 -0.83 12.66 1.84
C LEU A 40 -1.90 12.00 2.70
N ASP A 41 -2.16 12.58 3.87
CA ASP A 41 -3.28 12.22 4.72
C ASP A 41 -4.34 13.33 4.55
N PHE A 42 -5.60 12.94 4.33
CA PHE A 42 -6.72 13.85 4.14
C PHE A 42 -7.99 13.27 4.78
N PHE A 43 -8.97 14.13 5.01
CA PHE A 43 -10.26 13.75 5.55
C PHE A 43 -11.31 13.73 4.44
N LEU A 44 -12.18 12.72 4.50
CA LEU A 44 -13.38 12.64 3.68
C LEU A 44 -14.57 12.65 4.63
N ASP A 45 -15.64 13.32 4.21
CA ASP A 45 -16.92 13.21 4.89
C ASP A 45 -17.43 11.76 4.81
N PRO A 46 -18.24 11.28 5.78
CA PRO A 46 -18.73 9.90 5.79
C PRO A 46 -19.36 9.47 4.46
N GLN A 47 -20.19 10.32 3.86
CA GLN A 47 -20.82 10.07 2.56
C GLN A 47 -19.79 9.89 1.43
N GLN A 48 -18.70 10.65 1.44
CA GLN A 48 -17.64 10.54 0.43
C GLN A 48 -16.79 9.28 0.63
N SER A 49 -16.64 8.82 1.88
CA SER A 49 -15.99 7.54 2.18
C SER A 49 -16.81 6.36 1.65
N ASP A 50 -18.14 6.44 1.70
CA ASP A 50 -19.02 5.41 1.14
C ASP A 50 -18.92 5.39 -0.39
N GLN A 51 -18.99 6.56 -1.03
CA GLN A 51 -18.77 6.70 -2.49
C GLN A 51 -17.42 6.15 -2.93
N LEU A 52 -16.37 6.34 -2.14
CA LEU A 52 -15.06 5.77 -2.42
C LEU A 52 -15.10 4.24 -2.43
N THR A 53 -15.89 3.63 -1.55
CA THR A 53 -16.08 2.17 -1.49
C THR A 53 -16.84 1.68 -2.72
N ASP A 54 -17.91 2.39 -3.12
CA ASP A 54 -18.64 2.06 -4.35
C ASP A 54 -17.75 2.13 -5.59
N LEU A 55 -16.85 3.12 -5.66
CA LEU A 55 -15.87 3.25 -6.74
C LEU A 55 -14.83 2.12 -6.74
N MET A 56 -14.44 1.61 -5.57
CA MET A 56 -13.56 0.43 -5.48
C MET A 56 -14.20 -0.77 -6.17
N ASP A 57 -15.49 -1.01 -5.92
CA ASP A 57 -16.23 -2.13 -6.50
C ASP A 57 -16.44 -1.92 -8.01
N GLN A 58 -16.83 -0.73 -8.43
CA GLN A 58 -17.08 -0.41 -9.85
C GLN A 58 -15.82 -0.52 -10.72
N TRP A 59 -14.66 -0.14 -10.18
CA TRP A 59 -13.39 -0.21 -10.90
C TRP A 59 -12.60 -1.50 -10.64
N GLY A 60 -13.10 -2.40 -9.79
CA GLY A 60 -12.42 -3.64 -9.43
C GLY A 60 -11.06 -3.41 -8.77
N MET A 61 -10.93 -2.33 -7.98
CA MET A 61 -9.66 -1.94 -7.35
C MET A 61 -9.63 -2.38 -5.89
N ASN A 62 -8.50 -2.93 -5.48
CA ASN A 62 -8.38 -3.59 -4.18
C ASN A 62 -8.00 -2.61 -3.05
N THR A 63 -7.54 -1.41 -3.39
CA THR A 63 -7.11 -0.43 -2.40
C THR A 63 -7.69 0.96 -2.66
N ARG A 64 -8.07 1.65 -1.57
CA ARG A 64 -8.49 3.06 -1.59
C ARG A 64 -7.47 3.97 -2.28
N LYS A 65 -6.18 3.67 -2.14
CA LYS A 65 -5.09 4.41 -2.78
C LYS A 65 -5.20 4.35 -4.30
N GLU A 66 -5.41 3.16 -4.86
CA GLU A 66 -5.50 2.96 -6.31
C GLU A 66 -6.69 3.73 -6.89
N VAL A 67 -7.85 3.67 -6.21
CA VAL A 67 -9.05 4.41 -6.60
C VAL A 67 -8.81 5.92 -6.59
N VAL A 68 -8.26 6.45 -5.50
CA VAL A 68 -7.97 7.90 -5.40
C VAL A 68 -6.97 8.33 -6.48
N GLN A 69 -5.92 7.53 -6.72
CA GLN A 69 -4.96 7.82 -7.78
C GLN A 69 -5.62 7.83 -9.16
N HIS A 70 -6.44 6.82 -9.46
CA HIS A 70 -7.15 6.71 -10.73
C HIS A 70 -8.11 7.89 -10.95
N ALA A 71 -8.85 8.28 -9.91
CA ALA A 71 -9.72 9.45 -9.95
C ALA A 71 -8.95 10.74 -10.25
N LEU A 72 -7.80 10.94 -9.60
CA LEU A 72 -6.93 12.10 -9.87
C LEU A 72 -6.39 12.09 -11.31
N ASP A 73 -6.04 10.92 -11.84
CA ASP A 73 -5.55 10.80 -13.22
C ASP A 73 -6.64 11.18 -14.23
N ILE A 74 -7.90 10.78 -14.01
CA ILE A 74 -9.04 11.19 -14.84
C ILE A 74 -9.21 12.72 -14.81
N VAL A 75 -9.16 13.33 -13.62
CA VAL A 75 -9.28 14.79 -13.46
C VAL A 75 -8.14 15.50 -14.19
N HIS A 76 -6.90 15.04 -14.01
CA HIS A 76 -5.74 15.62 -14.69
C HIS A 76 -5.85 15.52 -16.22
N GLN A 77 -6.25 14.38 -16.76
CA GLN A 77 -6.45 14.21 -18.19
C GLN A 77 -7.55 15.14 -18.72
N THR A 78 -8.63 15.32 -17.95
CA THR A 78 -9.75 16.18 -18.33
C THR A 78 -9.32 17.65 -18.37
N ILE A 79 -8.64 18.13 -17.33
CA ILE A 79 -8.10 19.50 -17.28
C ILE A 79 -7.06 19.73 -18.38
N ALA A 80 -6.16 18.78 -18.60
CA ALA A 80 -5.13 18.88 -19.64
C ALA A 80 -5.73 18.91 -21.05
N LYS A 81 -6.78 18.12 -21.32
CA LYS A 81 -7.52 18.17 -22.59
C LYS A 81 -8.18 19.54 -22.78
N ASN A 82 -8.88 20.05 -21.77
CA ASN A 82 -9.56 21.33 -21.84
C ASN A 82 -8.59 22.51 -22.03
N ARG A 83 -7.40 22.48 -21.41
CA ARG A 83 -6.36 23.49 -21.62
C ARG A 83 -5.76 23.49 -23.04
N LYS A 84 -5.75 22.36 -23.74
CA LYS A 84 -5.27 22.28 -25.13
C LYS A 84 -6.33 22.74 -26.14
N ALA A 85 -7.60 22.75 -25.74
CA ALA A 85 -8.72 23.15 -26.57
C ALA A 85 -9.07 24.65 -26.44
N ALA A 86 -8.48 25.34 -25.44
CA ALA A 86 -8.58 26.78 -25.23
C ALA A 86 -7.34 27.49 -25.82
#